data_AF-A0A7T4WI15-F1
#
_entry.id   AF-A0A7T4WI15-F1
#
_cell.length_a   1.000
_cell.length_b   1.000
_cell.length_c   1.000
_cell.angle_alpha   90.00
_cell.angle_beta   90.00
_cell.angle_gamma   90.00
#
_symmetry.space_group_name_H-M   'P 1'
#
loop_
_entity.id
_entity.type
_entity.pdbx_description
1 polymer ?
#
loop_
_entity_poly.entity_id
_entity_poly.type
_entity_poly.pdbx_seq_one_letter_code
_entity_poly.pdbx_strand_id
1 'polypeptide(L)'
;MAAFIAGDQPVADFDYDKPDELPQQGTTSLEVVGQTLPTEQTVDAFVGSWSDLTLPEVGTYKVFGVVTKDGRSQRSLVDTLVVVDPDDEWHNVITARLEWDGAPDQDGTLQRLLSVARDQVEAYAPELPDGAAIPERYRAGQLMQARNTFNASITNGDNSVDLGGGLVISPRPLDWAVKQLLRPARAKKAVG
;
A
#
# COMPACT_ATOMS: atom_id res chain seq x y z
N MET A 1 25.97 7.67 -2.29
CA MET A 1 25.30 6.38 -2.49
C MET A 1 25.20 5.71 -1.14
N ALA A 2 24.12 5.97 -0.41
CA ALA A 2 23.90 5.40 0.91
C ALA A 2 22.62 4.56 0.83
N ALA A 3 22.80 3.25 0.98
CA ALA A 3 21.74 2.31 1.31
C ALA A 3 21.31 2.59 2.76
N PHE A 4 20.02 2.84 2.97
CA PHE A 4 19.43 2.90 4.30
C PHE A 4 18.75 1.55 4.59
N ILE A 5 19.43 0.72 5.38
CA ILE A 5 18.82 -0.33 6.19
C ILE A 5 19.20 0.03 7.62
N ALA A 6 18.23 0.51 8.40
CA ALA A 6 18.38 0.70 9.84
C ALA A 6 17.05 0.35 10.51
N GLY A 7 17.10 -0.63 11.41
CA GLY A 7 15.94 -1.14 12.13
C GLY A 7 15.28 -0.14 13.05
N ASP A 8 14.08 -0.51 13.48
CA ASP A 8 13.26 0.10 14.53
C ASP A 8 12.62 1.48 14.27
N GLN A 9 12.58 1.96 13.04
CA GLN A 9 11.75 3.13 12.68
C GLN A 9 10.91 2.83 11.42
N PRO A 10 9.64 3.28 11.35
CA PRO A 10 8.81 3.09 10.16
C PRO A 10 9.47 3.74 8.95
N VAL A 11 9.53 3.01 7.84
CA VAL A 11 10.10 3.48 6.56
C VAL A 11 8.95 3.90 5.66
N ALA A 12 9.00 5.13 5.13
CA ALA A 12 8.09 5.63 4.10
C ALA A 12 8.87 5.77 2.77
N ASP A 13 8.37 5.16 1.70
CA ASP A 13 8.92 5.27 0.34
C ASP A 13 7.84 5.84 -0.59
N PHE A 14 8.20 6.74 -1.51
CA PHE A 14 7.24 7.49 -2.31
C PHE A 14 7.76 7.71 -3.73
N ASP A 15 6.98 7.32 -4.74
CA ASP A 15 7.23 7.62 -6.16
C ASP A 15 6.09 8.48 -6.75
N TYR A 16 6.47 9.43 -7.59
CA TYR A 16 5.66 10.58 -8.03
C TYR A 16 4.87 10.30 -9.32
N ASP A 17 3.54 10.38 -9.28
CA ASP A 17 2.71 10.55 -10.48
C ASP A 17 2.26 12.02 -10.66
N LYS A 18 2.52 12.56 -11.85
CA LYS A 18 2.30 13.95 -12.26
C LYS A 18 0.81 14.34 -12.19
N PRO A 19 0.38 15.35 -11.41
CA PRO A 19 -0.98 15.87 -11.51
C PRO A 19 -1.19 16.54 -12.87
N ASP A 20 -2.35 16.31 -13.49
CA ASP A 20 -2.67 16.72 -14.87
C ASP A 20 -2.43 18.21 -15.17
N GLU A 21 -2.53 19.09 -14.17
CA GLU A 21 -2.00 20.45 -14.21
C GLU A 21 -1.53 20.87 -12.80
N LEU A 22 -0.22 21.09 -12.62
CA LEU A 22 0.28 21.74 -11.41
C LEU A 22 -0.18 23.20 -11.40
N PRO A 23 -0.72 23.72 -10.27
CA PRO A 23 -1.06 25.13 -10.17
C PRO A 23 0.18 26.01 -10.39
N GLN A 24 -0.03 27.14 -11.08
CA GLN A 24 1.01 28.12 -11.42
C GLN A 24 1.85 28.55 -10.20
N GLN A 25 3.14 28.86 -10.44
CA GLN A 25 4.15 29.35 -9.49
C GLN A 25 3.59 30.03 -8.23
N GLY A 26 3.93 29.47 -7.06
CA GLY A 26 3.58 29.97 -5.73
C GLY A 26 4.44 29.31 -4.65
N THR A 27 4.20 29.66 -3.39
CA THR A 27 4.83 28.93 -2.26
C THR A 27 4.15 27.58 -2.13
N THR A 28 4.94 26.52 -1.99
CA THR A 28 4.46 25.15 -1.92
C THR A 28 4.82 24.48 -0.62
N SER A 29 3.93 23.63 -0.13
CA SER A 29 4.15 22.79 1.05
C SER A 29 3.37 21.50 0.90
N LEU A 30 3.83 20.44 1.58
CA LEU A 30 3.02 19.24 1.78
C LEU A 30 2.31 19.32 3.13
N GLU A 31 1.07 18.87 3.15
CA GLU A 31 0.27 18.75 4.37
C GLU A 31 -0.09 17.29 4.61
N VAL A 32 0.25 16.79 5.79
CA VAL A 32 0.03 15.39 6.19
C VAL A 32 -0.27 15.35 7.68
N VAL A 33 -1.42 14.77 8.05
CA VAL A 33 -1.87 14.69 9.46
C VAL A 33 -1.79 16.03 10.22
N GLY A 34 -2.17 17.12 9.55
CA GLY A 34 -2.14 18.48 10.12
C GLY A 34 -0.73 19.08 10.30
N GLN A 35 0.33 18.36 9.92
CA GLN A 35 1.69 18.88 9.85
C GLN A 35 1.95 19.45 8.46
N THR A 36 2.70 20.55 8.40
CA THR A 36 3.13 21.18 7.14
C THR A 36 4.61 20.93 6.97
N LEU A 37 4.97 20.26 5.88
CA LEU A 37 6.34 19.95 5.52
C LEU A 37 6.82 20.94 4.45
N PRO A 38 8.01 21.53 4.61
CA PRO A 38 8.58 22.41 3.60
C PRO A 38 8.92 21.60 2.35
N THR A 39 8.46 22.07 1.20
CA THR A 39 8.73 21.43 -0.08
C THR A 39 9.09 22.45 -1.15
N GLU A 40 9.88 22.01 -2.11
CA GLU A 40 10.15 22.74 -3.34
C GLU A 40 9.34 22.12 -4.48
N GLN A 41 8.64 22.95 -5.25
CA GLN A 41 7.96 22.49 -6.45
C GLN A 41 8.94 22.52 -7.62
N THR A 42 9.14 21.36 -8.24
CA THR A 42 9.82 21.23 -9.53
C THR A 42 8.80 21.29 -10.67
N VAL A 43 9.26 21.16 -11.92
CA VAL A 43 8.37 21.14 -13.09
C VAL A 43 7.35 20.01 -13.01
N ASP A 44 7.70 18.89 -12.37
CA ASP A 44 6.93 17.64 -12.43
C ASP A 44 6.56 17.05 -11.05
N ALA A 45 7.11 17.56 -9.94
CA ALA A 45 6.97 16.95 -8.60
C ALA A 45 7.14 17.96 -7.46
N PHE A 46 6.61 17.65 -6.27
CA PHE A 46 7.05 18.31 -5.03
C PHE A 46 8.25 17.54 -4.46
N VAL A 47 9.30 18.23 -4.04
CA VAL A 47 10.48 17.60 -3.46
C VAL A 47 10.61 18.13 -2.04
N GLY A 48 10.65 17.23 -1.07
CA GLY A 48 10.68 17.56 0.34
C GLY A 48 11.41 16.50 1.16
N SER A 49 11.65 16.81 2.43
CA SER A 49 12.16 15.85 3.40
C SER A 49 11.06 15.44 4.36
N TRP A 50 10.98 14.14 4.64
CA TRP A 50 10.13 13.58 5.69
C TRP A 50 10.80 13.62 7.07
N SER A 51 12.05 14.11 7.18
CA SER A 51 12.80 14.15 8.44
C SER A 51 12.10 14.92 9.56
N ASP A 52 11.29 15.91 9.17
CA ASP A 52 10.59 16.77 10.12
C ASP A 52 9.17 16.26 10.42
N LEU A 53 8.75 15.16 9.77
CA LEU A 53 7.47 14.54 10.03
C LEU A 53 7.53 13.77 11.35
N THR A 54 6.71 14.16 12.31
CA THR A 54 6.39 13.28 13.43
C THR A 54 5.43 12.21 12.92
N LEU A 55 5.89 10.96 12.90
CA LEU A 55 5.09 9.85 12.38
C LEU A 55 3.82 9.66 13.22
N PRO A 56 2.64 9.57 12.58
CA PRO A 56 1.39 9.29 13.27
C PRO A 56 1.30 7.81 13.68
N GLU A 57 0.21 7.43 14.34
CA GLU A 57 -0.09 6.03 14.65
C GLU A 57 -0.22 5.17 13.38
N VAL A 58 -0.15 3.85 13.52
CA VAL A 58 -0.34 2.89 12.41
C VAL A 58 -1.65 3.19 11.68
N GLY A 59 -1.60 3.34 10.36
CA GLY A 59 -2.75 3.74 9.58
C GLY A 59 -2.43 4.29 8.20
N THR A 60 -3.45 4.83 7.56
CA THR A 60 -3.38 5.37 6.20
C THR A 60 -3.81 6.83 6.20
N TYR A 61 -2.97 7.72 5.69
CA TYR A 61 -3.13 9.16 5.80
C TYR A 61 -3.02 9.83 4.45
N LYS A 62 -3.96 10.72 4.12
CA LYS A 62 -3.92 11.49 2.89
C LYS A 62 -2.82 12.55 2.96
N VAL A 63 -2.01 12.64 1.92
CA VAL A 63 -0.99 13.66 1.72
C VAL A 63 -1.51 14.66 0.71
N PHE A 64 -1.49 15.94 1.08
CA PHE A 64 -1.96 17.01 0.21
C PHE A 64 -0.80 17.92 -0.20
N GLY A 65 -0.73 18.23 -1.49
CA GLY A 65 0.06 19.35 -2.00
C GLY A 65 -0.73 20.63 -1.83
N VAL A 66 -0.15 21.60 -1.12
CA VAL A 66 -0.75 22.92 -0.91
C VAL A 66 0.08 23.94 -1.68
N VAL A 67 -0.57 24.66 -2.60
CA VAL A 67 0.05 25.76 -3.36
C VAL A 67 -0.66 27.05 -2.99
N THR A 68 0.10 28.02 -2.51
CA THR A 68 -0.40 29.34 -2.13
C THR A 68 0.13 30.41 -3.07
N LYS A 69 -0.78 31.17 -3.68
CA LYS A 69 -0.48 32.28 -4.60
C LYS A 69 -1.43 33.44 -4.31
N ASP A 70 -0.88 34.65 -4.14
CA ASP A 70 -1.65 35.89 -3.93
C ASP A 70 -2.68 35.78 -2.78
N GLY A 71 -2.32 35.09 -1.69
CA GLY A 71 -3.20 34.89 -0.52
C GLY A 71 -4.32 33.86 -0.71
N ARG A 72 -4.34 33.13 -1.83
CA ARG A 72 -5.24 31.99 -2.08
C ARG A 72 -4.46 30.70 -2.02
N SER A 73 -5.02 29.70 -1.35
CA SER A 73 -4.43 28.36 -1.26
C SER A 73 -5.28 27.34 -1.98
N GLN A 74 -4.66 26.53 -2.83
CA GLN A 74 -5.26 25.34 -3.42
C GLN A 74 -4.65 24.11 -2.76
N ARG A 75 -5.51 23.17 -2.37
CA ARG A 75 -5.13 21.90 -1.75
C ARG A 75 -5.53 20.77 -2.70
N SER A 76 -4.54 19.98 -3.12
CA SER A 76 -4.73 18.84 -4.02
C SER A 76 -4.27 17.58 -3.32
N LEU A 77 -5.04 16.49 -3.40
CA LEU A 77 -4.58 15.18 -2.94
C LEU A 77 -3.44 14.76 -3.87
N VAL A 78 -2.25 14.54 -3.31
CA VAL A 78 -1.08 14.10 -4.09
C VAL A 78 -0.77 12.64 -3.84
N ASP A 79 -0.96 12.17 -2.60
CA ASP A 79 -0.62 10.80 -2.25
C ASP A 79 -1.29 10.32 -0.95
N THR A 80 -0.91 9.12 -0.50
CA THR A 80 -1.33 8.47 0.71
C THR A 80 -0.11 7.90 1.45
N LEU A 81 0.19 8.45 2.63
CA LEU A 81 1.16 7.89 3.56
C LEU A 81 0.59 6.67 4.25
N VAL A 82 1.31 5.56 4.20
CA VAL A 82 0.99 4.34 4.92
C VAL A 82 2.00 4.17 6.05
N VAL A 83 1.52 4.21 7.29
CA VAL A 83 2.32 3.86 8.47
C VAL A 83 1.93 2.46 8.89
N VAL A 84 2.92 1.57 8.94
CA VAL A 84 2.73 0.15 9.27
C VAL A 84 3.37 -0.19 10.60
N ASP A 85 2.81 -1.18 11.28
CA ASP A 85 3.43 -1.77 12.45
C ASP A 85 4.63 -2.63 11.98
N PRO A 86 5.86 -2.36 12.44
CA PRO A 86 7.02 -3.18 12.09
C PRO A 86 6.91 -4.62 12.58
N ASP A 87 6.13 -4.85 13.63
CA ASP A 87 5.93 -6.17 14.26
C ASP A 87 4.67 -6.89 13.74
N ASP A 88 4.00 -6.36 12.70
CA ASP A 88 2.86 -7.06 12.08
C ASP A 88 3.33 -8.40 11.51
N GLU A 89 2.71 -9.48 11.98
CA GLU A 89 2.99 -10.83 11.48
C GLU A 89 2.52 -11.00 10.03
N TRP A 90 1.57 -10.19 9.53
CA TRP A 90 1.16 -10.20 8.13
C TRP A 90 2.12 -9.43 7.22
N HIS A 91 2.02 -9.64 5.90
CA HIS A 91 2.73 -8.76 4.99
C HIS A 91 2.14 -7.36 5.03
N ASN A 92 3.03 -6.39 5.20
CA ASN A 92 2.81 -4.96 5.09
C ASN A 92 3.48 -4.42 3.80
N VAL A 93 3.34 -3.13 3.50
CA VAL A 93 3.89 -2.54 2.26
C VAL A 93 5.41 -2.77 2.11
N ILE A 94 6.16 -2.69 3.21
CA ILE A 94 7.62 -2.86 3.21
C ILE A 94 8.00 -4.31 2.87
N THR A 95 7.46 -5.27 3.64
CA THR A 95 7.76 -6.69 3.45
C THR A 95 7.24 -7.22 2.12
N ALA A 96 6.10 -6.73 1.65
CA ALA A 96 5.57 -7.10 0.34
C ALA A 96 6.50 -6.63 -0.80
N ARG A 97 7.05 -5.41 -0.74
CA ARG A 97 8.00 -4.92 -1.76
C ARG A 97 9.30 -5.73 -1.83
N LEU A 98 9.75 -6.26 -0.69
CA LEU A 98 10.94 -7.11 -0.66
C LEU A 98 10.72 -8.46 -1.34
N GLU A 99 9.50 -9.00 -1.31
CA GLU A 99 9.20 -10.35 -1.80
C GLU A 99 8.47 -10.38 -3.15
N TRP A 100 7.80 -9.29 -3.52
CA TRP A 100 7.01 -9.17 -4.74
C TRP A 100 7.67 -8.18 -5.72
N ASP A 101 8.47 -8.75 -6.62
CA ASP A 101 8.99 -8.04 -7.79
C ASP A 101 7.84 -7.59 -8.72
N GLY A 102 7.72 -6.27 -8.91
CA GLY A 102 6.62 -5.63 -9.62
C GLY A 102 5.34 -5.41 -8.79
N ALA A 103 5.47 -5.25 -7.47
CA ALA A 103 4.38 -4.70 -6.65
C ALA A 103 3.99 -3.27 -7.13
N PRO A 104 2.73 -2.84 -6.95
CA PRO A 104 2.32 -1.47 -7.29
C PRO A 104 3.24 -0.41 -6.67
N ASP A 105 3.56 0.63 -7.44
CA ASP A 105 4.46 1.70 -7.00
C ASP A 105 3.81 2.58 -5.91
N GLN A 106 2.48 2.71 -5.93
CA GLN A 106 1.75 3.49 -4.93
C GLN A 106 1.47 2.68 -3.65
N ASP A 107 2.05 3.11 -2.52
CA ASP A 107 1.89 2.46 -1.20
C ASP A 107 0.43 2.35 -0.76
N GLY A 108 -0.37 3.40 -0.96
CA GLY A 108 -1.80 3.36 -0.64
C GLY A 108 -2.57 2.32 -1.45
N THR A 109 -2.12 1.99 -2.66
CA THR A 109 -2.72 0.93 -3.49
C THR A 109 -2.25 -0.45 -3.03
N LEU A 110 -0.96 -0.62 -2.76
CA LEU A 110 -0.40 -1.87 -2.23
C LEU A 110 -1.02 -2.23 -0.87
N GLN A 111 -1.14 -1.28 0.05
CA GLN A 111 -1.76 -1.49 1.37
C GLN A 111 -3.21 -1.96 1.26
N ARG A 112 -3.99 -1.36 0.35
CA ARG A 112 -5.38 -1.78 0.09
C ARG A 112 -5.44 -3.20 -0.46
N LEU A 113 -4.57 -3.56 -1.39
CA LEU A 113 -4.49 -4.93 -1.93
C LEU A 113 -4.15 -5.94 -0.84
N LEU A 114 -3.16 -5.65 0.01
CA LEU A 114 -2.75 -6.50 1.12
C LEU A 114 -3.86 -6.67 2.16
N SER A 115 -4.60 -5.59 2.46
CA SER A 115 -5.73 -5.61 3.41
C SER A 115 -6.87 -6.49 2.88
N VAL A 116 -7.29 -6.28 1.63
CA VAL A 116 -8.35 -7.10 0.99
C VAL A 116 -7.91 -8.56 0.89
N ALA A 117 -6.65 -8.82 0.53
CA ALA A 117 -6.13 -10.18 0.46
C ALA A 117 -6.12 -10.86 1.83
N ARG A 118 -5.76 -10.12 2.89
CA ARG A 118 -5.80 -10.62 4.27
C ARG A 118 -7.22 -11.02 4.66
N ASP A 119 -8.19 -10.14 4.47
CA ASP A 119 -9.60 -10.42 4.79
C ASP A 119 -10.10 -11.70 4.09
N GLN A 120 -9.74 -11.87 2.82
CA GLN A 120 -10.10 -13.05 2.04
C GLN A 120 -9.43 -14.33 2.56
N VAL A 121 -8.13 -14.25 2.87
CA VAL A 121 -7.36 -15.36 3.44
C VAL A 121 -7.92 -15.76 4.79
N GLU A 122 -8.15 -14.81 5.70
CA GLU A 122 -8.72 -15.06 7.02
C GLU A 122 -10.12 -15.69 6.91
N ALA A 123 -10.98 -15.19 6.02
CA ALA A 123 -12.31 -15.75 5.81
C ALA A 123 -12.31 -17.19 5.28
N TYR A 124 -11.30 -17.56 4.47
CA TYR A 124 -11.24 -18.90 3.88
C TYR A 124 -10.37 -19.88 4.65
N ALA A 125 -9.32 -19.43 5.34
CA ALA A 125 -8.38 -20.33 6.00
C ALA A 125 -9.02 -21.06 7.20
N PRO A 126 -8.40 -22.12 7.73
CA PRO A 126 -8.82 -22.69 9.01
C PRO A 126 -8.73 -21.65 10.14
N GLU A 127 -9.65 -21.72 11.09
CA GLU A 127 -9.57 -20.88 12.29
C GLU A 127 -8.33 -21.28 13.11
N LEU A 128 -7.60 -20.26 13.57
CA LEU A 128 -6.43 -20.44 14.42
C LEU A 128 -6.88 -20.38 15.89
N PRO A 129 -6.25 -21.14 16.80
CA PRO A 129 -6.48 -20.96 18.23
C PRO A 129 -6.14 -19.53 18.68
N ASP A 130 -6.84 -19.04 19.71
CA ASP A 130 -6.58 -17.72 20.27
C ASP A 130 -5.09 -17.54 20.65
N GLY A 131 -4.49 -16.45 20.17
CA GLY A 131 -3.09 -16.12 20.41
C GLY A 131 -2.08 -17.01 19.68
N ALA A 132 -2.51 -17.89 18.78
CA ALA A 132 -1.58 -18.62 17.92
C ALA A 132 -0.98 -17.67 16.87
N ALA A 133 0.34 -17.78 16.67
CA ALA A 133 1.04 -17.05 15.62
C ALA A 133 0.49 -17.41 14.22
N ILE A 134 0.49 -16.44 13.33
CA ILE A 134 0.01 -16.57 11.95
C ILE A 134 0.96 -17.49 11.18
N PRO A 135 0.47 -18.65 10.68
CA PRO A 135 1.32 -19.57 9.96
C PRO A 135 1.80 -18.99 8.63
N GLU A 136 3.00 -19.35 8.21
CA GLU A 136 3.62 -18.86 6.97
C GLU A 136 2.74 -19.06 5.72
N ARG A 137 1.94 -20.13 5.66
CA ARG A 137 0.99 -20.37 4.56
C ARG A 137 -0.10 -19.29 4.42
N TYR A 138 -0.43 -18.59 5.50
CA TYR A 138 -1.40 -17.49 5.51
C TYR A 138 -0.74 -16.25 4.92
N ARG A 139 0.47 -15.92 5.38
CA ARG A 139 1.29 -14.81 4.86
C ARG A 139 1.55 -14.96 3.36
N ALA A 140 2.07 -16.12 2.94
CA ALA A 140 2.27 -16.44 1.53
C ALA A 140 0.95 -16.42 0.74
N GLY A 141 -0.16 -16.87 1.35
CA GLY A 141 -1.49 -16.80 0.73
C GLY A 141 -1.98 -15.37 0.50
N GLN A 142 -1.74 -14.46 1.45
CA GLN A 142 -2.07 -13.04 1.34
C GLN A 142 -1.29 -12.40 0.19
N LEU A 143 0.03 -12.58 0.17
CA LEU A 143 0.89 -11.98 -0.87
C LEU A 143 0.53 -12.51 -2.26
N MET A 144 0.31 -13.82 -2.39
CA MET A 144 -0.10 -14.44 -3.65
C MET A 144 -1.47 -13.94 -4.12
N GLN A 145 -2.43 -13.77 -3.22
CA GLN A 145 -3.76 -13.25 -3.57
C GLN A 145 -3.72 -11.77 -3.95
N ALA A 146 -2.93 -10.95 -3.25
CA ALA A 146 -2.71 -9.55 -3.59
C ALA A 146 -2.12 -9.43 -5.01
N ARG A 147 -1.09 -10.24 -5.32
CA ARG A 147 -0.46 -10.31 -6.64
C ARG A 147 -1.44 -10.73 -7.74
N ASN A 148 -2.23 -11.76 -7.49
CA ASN A 148 -3.24 -12.22 -8.45
C ASN A 148 -4.28 -11.13 -8.72
N THR A 149 -4.72 -10.42 -7.70
CA THR A 149 -5.70 -9.33 -7.81
C THR A 149 -5.15 -8.17 -8.61
N PHE A 150 -3.90 -7.77 -8.38
CA PHE A 150 -3.24 -6.71 -9.14
C PHE A 150 -2.98 -7.08 -10.61
N ASN A 151 -2.48 -8.29 -10.85
CA ASN A 151 -2.28 -8.78 -12.22
C ASN A 151 -3.61 -8.84 -12.99
N ALA A 152 -4.69 -9.21 -12.32
CA ALA A 152 -6.02 -9.19 -12.89
C ALA A 152 -6.52 -7.76 -13.17
N SER A 153 -6.18 -6.76 -12.37
CA SER A 153 -6.57 -5.38 -12.65
C SER A 153 -5.82 -4.80 -13.85
N ILE A 154 -4.52 -5.10 -14.00
CA ILE A 154 -3.74 -4.64 -15.16
C ILE A 154 -4.25 -5.26 -16.47
N THR A 155 -4.53 -6.56 -16.47
CA THR A 155 -4.85 -7.31 -17.71
C THR A 155 -6.26 -7.06 -18.25
N ASN A 156 -7.22 -6.70 -17.39
CA ASN A 156 -8.61 -6.54 -17.81
C ASN A 156 -8.91 -5.20 -18.52
N GLY A 157 -7.94 -4.28 -18.63
CA GLY A 157 -8.08 -3.02 -19.40
C GLY A 157 -9.15 -2.04 -18.90
N ASP A 158 -9.98 -2.48 -17.96
CA ASP A 158 -11.01 -1.69 -17.28
C ASP A 158 -10.33 -0.92 -16.15
N ASN A 159 -9.47 0.02 -16.54
CA ASN A 159 -9.00 1.09 -15.67
C ASN A 159 -10.21 1.96 -15.32
N SER A 160 -11.12 1.46 -14.47
CA SER A 160 -12.09 2.31 -13.80
C SER A 160 -11.29 3.13 -12.79
N VAL A 161 -10.68 4.20 -13.28
CA VAL A 161 -10.06 5.23 -12.47
C VAL A 161 -11.22 5.90 -11.74
N ASP A 162 -11.28 5.71 -10.42
CA ASP A 162 -12.18 6.53 -9.61
C ASP A 162 -11.79 8.00 -9.80
N LEU A 163 -12.76 8.91 -9.76
CA LEU A 163 -12.61 10.36 -9.99
C LEU A 163 -11.72 11.06 -8.93
N GLY A 164 -11.01 10.29 -8.09
CA GLY A 164 -9.97 10.69 -7.15
C GLY A 164 -8.64 9.94 -7.32
N GLY A 165 -8.35 9.34 -8.48
CA GLY A 165 -7.03 8.78 -8.83
C GLY A 165 -6.71 7.40 -8.25
N GLY A 166 -7.69 6.70 -7.66
CA GLY A 166 -7.48 5.40 -7.03
C GLY A 166 -7.78 4.22 -7.94
N LEU A 167 -6.96 3.15 -7.85
CA LEU A 167 -7.28 1.82 -8.37
C LEU A 167 -8.55 1.28 -7.69
N VAL A 168 -9.59 1.00 -8.47
CA VAL A 168 -10.78 0.29 -8.00
C VAL A 168 -10.47 -1.21 -7.96
N ILE A 169 -10.29 -1.73 -6.74
CA ILE A 169 -10.03 -3.15 -6.53
C ILE A 169 -11.38 -3.87 -6.49
N SER A 170 -11.73 -4.59 -7.56
CA SER A 170 -12.87 -5.49 -7.55
C SER A 170 -12.50 -6.79 -6.81
N PRO A 171 -13.12 -7.13 -5.68
CA PRO A 171 -12.79 -8.34 -4.94
C PRO A 171 -13.08 -9.57 -5.82
N ARG A 172 -12.03 -10.27 -6.23
CA ARG A 172 -12.12 -11.55 -6.94
C ARG A 172 -12.17 -12.69 -5.92
N PRO A 173 -12.81 -13.82 -6.24
CA PRO A 173 -12.71 -15.00 -5.39
C PRO A 173 -11.24 -15.43 -5.25
N LEU A 174 -10.89 -16.05 -4.12
CA LEU A 174 -9.56 -16.61 -3.90
C LEU A 174 -9.19 -17.59 -5.03
N ASP A 175 -7.96 -17.43 -5.54
CA ASP A 175 -7.39 -18.32 -6.55
C ASP A 175 -7.27 -19.77 -6.02
N TRP A 176 -7.36 -20.73 -6.93
CA TRP A 176 -7.31 -22.15 -6.58
C TRP A 176 -5.99 -22.55 -5.91
N ALA A 177 -4.85 -22.00 -6.36
CA ALA A 177 -3.57 -22.30 -5.76
C ALA A 177 -3.46 -21.74 -4.33
N VAL A 178 -3.99 -20.53 -4.08
CA VAL A 178 -4.08 -19.96 -2.73
C VAL A 178 -4.95 -20.83 -1.83
N LYS A 179 -6.08 -21.34 -2.35
CA LYS A 179 -6.95 -22.27 -1.61
C LYS A 179 -6.25 -23.57 -1.22
N GLN A 180 -5.45 -24.14 -2.13
CA GLN A 180 -4.67 -25.36 -1.85
C GLN A 180 -3.55 -25.10 -0.85
N LEU A 181 -2.93 -23.92 -0.89
CA LEU A 181 -1.92 -23.50 0.08
C LEU A 181 -2.51 -23.38 1.48
N LEU A 182 -3.67 -22.72 1.61
CA LEU A 182 -4.34 -22.51 2.90
C LEU A 182 -4.96 -23.80 3.46
N ARG A 183 -5.49 -24.66 2.58
CA ARG A 183 -6.18 -25.91 2.94
C ARG A 183 -5.71 -27.06 2.06
N PRO A 184 -4.50 -27.60 2.29
CA PRO A 184 -3.96 -28.69 1.48
C PRO A 184 -4.83 -29.94 1.60
N ALA A 185 -5.12 -30.58 0.47
CA ALA A 185 -5.88 -31.82 0.45
C ALA A 185 -5.15 -32.91 1.25
N ARG A 186 -5.75 -33.39 2.33
CA ARG A 186 -5.21 -34.53 3.08
C ARG A 186 -5.25 -35.77 2.19
N ALA A 187 -4.14 -36.49 2.12
CA ALA A 187 -4.10 -37.79 1.46
C ALA A 187 -5.18 -38.70 2.08
N LYS A 188 -6.16 -39.09 1.27
CA LYS A 188 -7.14 -40.10 1.69
C LYS A 188 -6.41 -41.44 1.71
N LYS A 189 -6.39 -42.11 2.85
CA LYS A 189 -5.85 -43.48 2.96
C LYS A 189 -6.61 -44.35 1.96
N ALA A 190 -5.94 -44.84 0.93
CA ALA A 190 -6.52 -45.80 0.01
C ALA A 190 -6.84 -47.07 0.83
N VAL A 191 -8.12 -47.38 0.97
CA VAL A 191 -8.54 -48.66 1.52
C VAL A 191 -8.44 -49.66 0.37
N GLY A 192 -7.38 -50.45 0.39
CA GLY A 192 -7.13 -51.58 -0.51
C GLY A 192 -6.77 -52.80 0.32
#